data_AF-A0A382Y3K2-F1
#
_entry.id   AF-A0A382Y3K2-F1
#
_cell.length_a   1.000
_cell.length_b   1.000
_cell.length_c   1.000
_cell.angle_alpha   90.00
_cell.angle_beta   90.00
_cell.angle_gamma   90.00
#
_symmetry.space_group_name_H-M   'P 1'
#
loop_
_entity.id
_entity.type
_entity.pdbx_description
1 polymer ?
#
loop_
_entity_poly.entity_id
_entity_poly.type
_entity_poly.pdbx_seq_one_letter_code
_entity_poly.pdbx_strand_id
1 'polypeptide(L)'
;MINYITAPFKWFFKLEAASGLMLLLAAVVALIISNSDFSKDYFNILSTHIFIGTRNFGLDLSILHWINDALMAIFFFIVTLEIKREFIHGELSKPKQALLPIIGAVGGMALP
;
A
#
# COMPACT_ATOMS: atom_id res chain seq x y z
N MET A 1 26.85 20.37 -10.23
CA MET A 1 25.54 20.96 -10.58
C MET A 1 24.34 20.06 -10.23
N ILE A 2 24.44 18.72 -10.32
CA ILE A 2 23.37 17.78 -9.89
C ILE A 2 23.03 17.85 -8.39
N ASN A 3 24.00 18.13 -7.51
CA ASN A 3 23.79 18.04 -6.06
C ASN A 3 22.76 19.04 -5.49
N TYR A 4 22.60 20.23 -6.09
CA TYR A 4 21.68 21.26 -5.58
C TYR A 4 20.20 20.90 -5.78
N ILE A 5 19.88 20.16 -6.84
CA ILE A 5 18.51 19.69 -7.11
C ILE A 5 18.19 18.47 -6.24
N THR A 6 19.18 17.61 -5.96
CA THR A 6 18.96 16.39 -5.17
C THR A 6 18.94 16.62 -3.65
N ALA A 7 19.52 17.71 -3.15
CA ALA A 7 19.57 18.03 -1.73
C ALA A 7 18.19 18.17 -1.06
N PRO A 8 17.22 18.93 -1.62
CA PRO A 8 15.88 19.01 -1.05
C PRO A 8 15.12 17.68 -1.13
N PHE A 9 15.29 16.90 -2.20
CA PHE A 9 14.70 15.56 -2.29
C PHE A 9 15.28 14.61 -1.23
N LYS A 10 16.59 14.58 -1.02
CA LYS A 10 17.21 13.76 0.03
C LYS A 10 16.76 14.15 1.44
N TRP A 11 16.51 15.44 1.67
CA TRP A 11 15.98 15.92 2.94
C TRP A 11 14.50 15.54 3.11
N PHE A 12 13.70 15.66 2.05
CA PHE A 12 12.29 15.26 2.04
C PHE A 12 12.13 13.76 2.31
N PHE A 13 12.89 12.89 1.64
CA PHE A 13 12.85 11.44 1.88
C PHE A 13 13.39 11.02 3.25
N LYS A 14 14.08 11.91 3.99
CA LYS A 14 14.51 11.67 5.37
C LYS A 14 13.45 12.01 6.41
N LEU A 15 12.43 12.77 6.06
CA LEU A 15 11.31 13.02 6.96
C LEU A 15 10.35 11.83 6.91
N GLU A 16 10.14 11.16 8.04
CA GLU A 16 9.12 10.10 8.17
C GLU A 16 7.74 10.60 7.72
N ALA A 17 7.41 11.87 8.03
CA ALA A 17 6.16 12.53 7.64
C ALA A 17 6.00 12.76 6.13
N ALA A 18 7.08 12.74 5.34
CA ALA A 18 7.02 12.99 3.90
C ALA A 18 6.23 11.90 3.15
N SER A 19 6.35 10.66 3.62
CA SER A 19 5.60 9.52 3.06
C SER A 19 4.08 9.69 3.26
N GLY A 20 3.66 10.12 4.46
CA GLY A 20 2.26 10.39 4.78
C GLY A 20 1.69 11.56 3.98
N LEU A 21 2.47 12.63 3.78
CA LEU A 21 2.04 13.77 2.97
C LEU A 21 1.84 13.37 1.50
N MET A 22 2.75 12.54 0.96
CA MET A 22 2.65 12.05 -0.42
C MET A 22 1.39 11.18 -0.60
N LEU A 23 1.08 10.32 0.37
CA LEU A 23 -0.14 9.52 0.37
C LEU A 23 -1.40 10.39 0.36
N LEU A 24 -1.43 11.42 1.21
CA LEU A 24 -2.55 12.37 1.28
C LEU A 24 -2.73 13.11 -0.05
N LEU A 25 -1.64 13.60 -0.66
CA LEU A 25 -1.69 14.25 -1.96
C LEU A 25 -2.23 13.32 -3.04
N ALA A 26 -1.79 12.06 -3.07
CA ALA A 26 -2.29 11.07 -4.02
C ALA A 26 -3.81 10.83 -3.84
N ALA A 27 -4.29 10.73 -2.59
CA ALA A 27 -5.71 10.57 -2.29
C ALA A 27 -6.54 11.79 -2.72
N VAL A 28 -6.06 13.01 -2.47
CA VAL A 28 -6.72 14.25 -2.91
C VAL A 28 -6.80 14.31 -4.44
N VAL A 29 -5.71 13.99 -5.13
CA VAL A 29 -5.70 13.93 -6.60
C VAL A 29 -6.70 12.90 -7.12
N ALA A 30 -6.74 11.70 -6.52
CA ALA A 30 -7.71 10.67 -6.88
C ALA A 30 -9.16 11.15 -6.69
N LEU A 31 -9.46 11.85 -5.59
CA LEU A 31 -10.78 12.42 -5.34
C LEU A 31 -11.15 13.50 -6.38
N ILE A 32 -10.22 14.39 -6.71
CA ILE A 32 -10.46 15.43 -7.73
C ILE A 32 -10.77 14.78 -9.08
N ILE A 33 -9.96 13.81 -9.51
CA ILE A 33 -10.16 13.10 -10.79
C ILE A 33 -11.50 12.37 -10.78
N SER A 34 -11.82 11.66 -9.70
CA SER A 34 -13.06 10.88 -9.57
C SER A 34 -14.34 11.73 -9.57
N ASN A 35 -14.27 13.01 -9.17
CA ASN A 35 -15.40 13.94 -9.16
C ASN A 35 -15.43 14.88 -10.38
N SER A 36 -14.46 14.77 -11.28
CA SER A 36 -14.37 15.60 -12.50
C SER A 36 -15.02 14.93 -13.71
N ASP A 37 -15.13 15.65 -14.82
CA ASP A 37 -15.65 15.12 -16.09
C ASP A 37 -14.82 13.94 -16.65
N PHE A 38 -13.56 13.81 -16.23
CA PHE A 38 -12.68 12.68 -16.58
C PHE A 38 -12.97 11.39 -15.80
N SER A 39 -13.91 11.42 -14.86
CA SER A 39 -14.26 10.26 -14.02
C SER A 39 -14.64 9.03 -14.85
N LYS A 40 -15.41 9.22 -15.93
CA LYS A 40 -15.82 8.11 -16.81
C LYS A 40 -14.64 7.42 -17.48
N ASP A 41 -13.72 8.19 -18.06
CA ASP A 41 -12.54 7.63 -18.72
C ASP A 41 -11.62 6.96 -17.70
N TYR A 42 -11.44 7.57 -16.53
CA TYR A 42 -10.69 6.99 -15.42
C TYR A 42 -11.24 5.62 -15.02
N PHE A 43 -12.54 5.52 -14.69
CA PHE A 43 -13.13 4.24 -14.30
C PHE A 43 -13.18 3.22 -15.43
N ASN A 44 -13.38 3.64 -16.69
CA ASN A 44 -13.34 2.73 -17.85
C ASN A 44 -11.97 2.08 -18.03
N ILE A 45 -10.89 2.86 -17.87
CA ILE A 45 -9.52 2.32 -17.93
C ILE A 45 -9.32 1.33 -16.76
N LEU A 46 -9.67 1.71 -15.53
CA LEU A 46 -9.48 0.85 -14.36
C LEU A 46 -10.31 -0.45 -14.39
N SER A 47 -11.50 -0.40 -14.99
CA SER A 47 -12.40 -1.55 -15.16
C SER A 47 -12.10 -2.37 -16.41
N THR A 48 -11.14 -1.97 -17.25
CA THR A 48 -10.78 -2.76 -18.43
C THR A 48 -10.28 -4.13 -18.00
N HIS A 49 -10.90 -5.17 -18.52
CA HIS A 49 -10.61 -6.56 -18.21
C HIS A 49 -9.48 -7.09 -19.09
N ILE A 50 -8.49 -7.70 -18.46
CA ILE A 50 -7.40 -8.39 -19.13
C ILE A 50 -7.55 -9.88 -18.84
N PHE A 51 -8.00 -10.63 -19.84
CA PHE A 51 -8.08 -12.07 -19.75
C PHE A 51 -6.71 -12.69 -20.09
N ILE A 52 -6.16 -13.44 -19.15
CA ILE A 52 -4.91 -14.20 -19.35
C ILE A 52 -5.22 -15.67 -19.09
N GLY A 53 -5.31 -16.48 -20.15
CA GLY A 53 -5.56 -17.91 -20.04
C GLY A 53 -5.99 -18.61 -21.32
N THR A 54 -6.38 -19.87 -21.17
CA THR A 54 -6.96 -20.71 -22.23
C THR A 54 -8.47 -20.92 -22.00
N ARG A 55 -9.21 -21.41 -23.00
CA ARG A 55 -10.69 -21.54 -22.97
C ARG A 55 -11.26 -22.29 -21.75
N ASN A 56 -10.47 -23.12 -21.06
CA ASN A 56 -10.90 -23.92 -19.91
C ASN A 56 -10.31 -23.47 -18.56
N PHE A 57 -9.29 -22.61 -18.57
CA PHE A 57 -8.64 -22.10 -17.36
C PHE A 57 -8.00 -20.75 -17.68
N GLY A 58 -8.51 -19.68 -17.08
CA GLY A 58 -7.98 -18.34 -17.28
C GLY A 58 -8.39 -17.40 -16.16
N LEU A 59 -7.55 -16.40 -15.94
CA LEU A 59 -7.77 -15.33 -14.99
C LEU A 59 -8.34 -14.14 -15.75
N ASP A 60 -9.58 -13.79 -15.42
CA ASP A 60 -10.21 -12.55 -15.88
C ASP A 60 -10.14 -11.54 -14.74
N LEU A 61 -9.20 -10.61 -14.85
CA LEU A 61 -8.96 -9.58 -13.84
C LEU A 61 -8.96 -8.21 -14.51
N SER A 62 -9.62 -7.25 -13.87
CA SER A 62 -9.54 -5.86 -14.34
C SER A 62 -8.16 -5.26 -14.06
N ILE A 63 -7.81 -4.19 -14.76
CA ILE A 63 -6.58 -3.43 -14.52
C ILE A 63 -6.47 -3.01 -13.04
N LEU A 64 -7.58 -2.57 -12.44
CA LEU A 64 -7.62 -2.24 -11.02
C LEU A 64 -7.24 -3.44 -10.13
N HIS A 65 -7.73 -4.64 -10.43
CA HIS A 65 -7.38 -5.84 -9.65
C HIS A 65 -5.89 -6.17 -9.79
N TRP A 66 -5.34 -6.12 -11.00
CA TRP A 66 -3.91 -6.31 -11.22
C TRP A 66 -3.04 -5.32 -10.45
N ILE A 67 -3.41 -4.04 -10.46
CA ILE A 67 -2.70 -3.00 -9.71
C ILE A 67 -2.79 -3.28 -8.21
N ASN A 68 -3.99 -3.57 -7.70
CA ASN A 68 -4.20 -3.85 -6.29
C ASN A 68 -3.40 -5.07 -5.83
N ASP A 69 -3.49 -6.19 -6.53
CA ASP A 69 -2.80 -7.42 -6.15
C ASP A 69 -1.29 -7.25 -6.19
N ALA A 70 -0.74 -6.60 -7.22
CA ALA A 70 0.70 -6.37 -7.34
C ALA A 70 1.22 -5.42 -6.25
N LEU A 71 0.55 -4.28 -6.03
CA LEU A 71 0.96 -3.32 -5.01
C LEU A 71 0.79 -3.88 -3.59
N MET A 72 -0.30 -4.61 -3.34
CA MET A 72 -0.54 -5.26 -2.06
C MET A 72 0.45 -6.39 -1.81
N ALA A 73 0.84 -7.16 -2.83
CA ALA A 73 1.88 -8.17 -2.70
C ALA A 73 3.21 -7.55 -2.24
N ILE A 74 3.62 -6.41 -2.83
CA ILE A 74 4.83 -5.69 -2.43
C ILE A 74 4.68 -5.13 -1.01
N PHE A 75 3.54 -4.51 -0.69
CA PHE A 75 3.26 -3.97 0.64
C PHE A 75 3.33 -5.05 1.71
N PHE A 76 2.59 -6.16 1.54
CA PHE A 76 2.59 -7.26 2.49
C PHE A 76 3.92 -7.97 2.58
N PHE A 77 4.71 -8.03 1.50
CA PHE A 77 6.06 -8.55 1.56
C PHE A 77 6.93 -7.74 2.54
N ILE A 78 6.90 -6.42 2.44
CA ILE A 78 7.65 -5.53 3.36
C ILE A 78 7.12 -5.66 4.79
N VAL A 79 5.80 -5.62 4.97
CA VAL A 79 5.17 -5.77 6.31
C VAL A 79 5.53 -7.12 6.92
N THR A 80 5.56 -8.20 6.13
CA THR A 80 5.92 -9.54 6.63
C THR A 80 7.38 -9.61 7.06
N LEU A 81 8.29 -8.99 6.30
CA LEU A 81 9.70 -8.88 6.69
C LEU A 81 9.87 -8.10 8.00
N GLU A 82 9.08 -7.04 8.17
CA GLU A 82 9.08 -6.23 9.38
C GLU A 82 8.55 -7.01 10.59
N ILE A 83 7.42 -7.72 10.43
CA ILE A 83 6.89 -8.61 11.48
C ILE A 83 7.91 -9.71 11.82
N LYS A 84 8.58 -10.29 10.82
CA LYS A 84 9.64 -11.27 11.05
C LYS A 84 10.81 -10.66 11.84
N ARG A 85 11.19 -9.42 11.55
CA ARG A 85 12.23 -8.68 12.30
C ARG A 85 11.82 -8.51 13.76
N GLU A 86 10.58 -8.06 14.02
CA GLU A 86 10.01 -7.89 15.36
C GLU A 86 9.92 -9.22 16.13
N PHE A 87 9.62 -10.32 15.43
CA PHE A 87 9.54 -11.65 16.04
C PHE A 87 10.91 -12.18 16.49
N ILE A 88 11.98 -11.88 15.75
CA ILE A 88 13.32 -12.39 16.06
C ILE A 88 14.06 -11.48 17.04
N HIS A 89 14.00 -10.16 16.85
CA HIS A 89 14.82 -9.20 17.58
C HIS A 89 14.04 -8.09 18.30
N GLY A 90 12.71 -8.03 18.11
CA GLY A 90 11.89 -6.94 18.61
C GLY A 90 10.95 -7.34 19.75
N GLU A 91 9.88 -6.57 19.91
CA GLU A 91 8.93 -6.66 21.03
C GLU A 91 8.06 -7.92 20.98
N LEU A 92 7.94 -8.54 19.81
CA LEU A 92 7.22 -9.80 19.62
C LEU A 92 8.04 -11.04 19.96
N SER A 93 9.35 -10.90 20.20
CA SER A 93 10.25 -12.02 20.49
C SER A 93 9.99 -12.68 21.85
N LYS A 94 9.54 -11.92 22.85
CA LYS A 94 9.22 -12.44 24.19
C LYS A 94 7.71 -12.59 24.36
N PRO A 95 7.21 -13.77 24.78
CA PRO A 95 5.77 -14.02 24.89
C PRO A 95 5.07 -13.07 25.87
N LYS A 96 5.77 -12.61 26.92
CA LYS A 96 5.23 -11.62 27.86
C LYS A 96 5.07 -10.22 27.25
N GLN A 97 5.94 -9.82 26.34
CA GLN A 97 5.88 -8.52 25.66
C GLN A 97 4.90 -8.55 24.49
N ALA A 98 4.88 -9.65 23.73
CA ALA A 98 3.99 -9.85 22.59
C ALA A 98 2.49 -9.84 22.96
N LEU A 99 2.14 -10.26 24.18
CA LEU A 99 0.74 -10.40 24.60
C LEU A 99 -0.02 -9.06 24.56
N LEU A 100 0.61 -7.95 24.94
CA LEU A 100 -0.04 -6.63 24.97
C LEU A 100 -0.40 -6.13 23.55
N PRO A 101 0.54 -6.07 22.57
CA PRO A 101 0.21 -5.75 21.19
C PRO A 101 -0.83 -6.69 20.58
N ILE A 102 -0.74 -8.01 20.84
CA ILE A 102 -1.67 -9.00 20.28
C ILE A 102 -3.09 -8.75 20.79
N ILE A 103 -3.28 -8.59 22.11
CA ILE A 103 -4.61 -8.31 22.67
C ILE A 103 -5.13 -6.96 22.17
N GLY A 104 -4.28 -5.94 22.08
CA GLY A 104 -4.66 -4.64 21.53
C GLY A 104 -5.13 -4.73 20.07
N ALA A 105 -4.41 -5.47 19.23
CA ALA A 105 -4.77 -5.69 17.83
C ALA A 105 -6.06 -6.51 17.69
N VAL A 106 -6.22 -7.61 18.44
CA VAL A 106 -7.43 -8.42 18.42
C VAL A 106 -8.63 -7.62 18.93
N GLY A 107 -8.45 -6.84 20.00
CA GLY A 107 -9.49 -5.96 20.53
C GLY A 107 -9.94 -4.91 19.51
N GLY A 108 -9.00 -4.22 18.86
CA GLY A 108 -9.29 -3.24 17.81
C GLY A 108 -9.90 -3.85 16.55
N MET A 109 -9.60 -5.11 16.23
CA MET A 109 -10.25 -5.81 15.10
C MET A 109 -11.65 -6.31 15.45
N ALA A 110 -11.86 -6.78 16.69
CA ALA A 110 -13.14 -7.31 17.14
C ALA A 110 -14.19 -6.22 17.42
N LEU A 111 -13.75 -5.04 17.88
CA LEU A 111 -14.58 -3.85 18.12
C LEU A 111 -14.00 -2.64 17.36
N PRO A 112 -14.19 -2.58 16.03
CA PRO A 112 -13.65 -1.52 15.18
C PRO A 112 -14.32 -0.15 15.38
#